data_AF-H1KZL3-F1
#
_entry.id   AF-H1KZL3-F1
#
_cell.length_a   1.000
_cell.length_b   1.000
_cell.length_c   1.000
_cell.angle_alpha   90.00
_cell.angle_beta   90.00
_cell.angle_gamma   90.00
#
_symmetry.space_group_name_H-M   'P 1'
#
loop_
_entity.id
_entity.type
_entity.pdbx_description
1 polymer ?
#
loop_
_entity_poly.entity_id
_entity_poly.type
_entity_poly.pdbx_seq_one_letter_code
_entity_poly.pdbx_strand_id
1 'polypeptide(L)' 'MMFEVLRVDATEFKKNVGDKVKKGEIIGYLKNTPVVVNVGGIIQCIYFDEDTHELEVVILAEKVKE' A
#
# COMPACT_ATOMS: atom_id res chain seq x y z
N MET A 1 0.47 15.94 7.68
CA MET A 1 1.04 14.69 7.12
C MET A 1 -0.13 13.90 6.59
N MET A 2 -0.03 13.34 5.38
CA MET A 2 -1.11 12.60 4.73
C MET A 2 -0.76 11.12 4.73
N PHE A 3 -1.71 10.28 5.12
CA PHE A 3 -1.61 8.83 5.06
C PHE A 3 -2.61 8.29 4.06
N GLU A 4 -2.19 7.30 3.29
CA GLU A 4 -3.05 6.49 2.45
C GLU A 4 -3.10 5.08 3.04
N VAL A 5 -4.28 4.47 3.06
CA VAL A 5 -4.47 3.08 3.50
C VAL A 5 -5.03 2.30 2.33
N LEU A 6 -4.36 1.22 1.97
CA LEU A 6 -4.75 0.32 0.88
C LEU A 6 -4.94 -1.09 1.40
N ARG A 7 -5.88 -1.82 0.79
CA ARG A 7 -6.10 -3.25 1.06
C ARG A 7 -5.68 -4.09 -0.12
N VAL A 8 -4.96 -5.17 0.14
CA VAL A 8 -4.42 -6.06 -0.88
C VAL A 8 -4.47 -7.50 -0.39
N ASP A 9 -4.61 -8.47 -1.28
CA ASP A 9 -4.48 -9.88 -0.95
C ASP A 9 -3.06 -10.17 -0.43
N ALA A 10 -2.96 -10.89 0.69
CA ALA A 10 -1.67 -11.18 1.31
C ALA A 10 -0.72 -12.00 0.42
N THR A 11 -1.25 -12.78 -0.53
CA THR A 11 -0.43 -13.56 -1.49
C THR A 11 0.16 -12.71 -2.61
N GLU A 12 -0.44 -11.56 -2.90
CA GLU A 12 -0.10 -10.71 -4.04
C GLU A 12 0.88 -9.59 -3.67
N PHE A 13 0.99 -9.26 -2.39
CA PHE A 13 1.81 -8.14 -1.92
C PHE A 13 3.28 -8.54 -1.73
N LYS A 14 4.19 -7.86 -2.44
CA LYS A 14 5.63 -8.20 -2.49
C LYS A 14 6.55 -7.08 -1.97
N LYS A 15 6.01 -6.16 -1.18
CA LYS A 15 6.76 -5.04 -0.59
C LYS A 15 6.85 -5.18 0.93
N ASN A 16 7.75 -4.41 1.51
CA ASN A 16 8.02 -4.40 2.95
C ASN A 16 7.82 -3.00 3.53
N VAL A 17 7.73 -2.94 4.86
CA VAL A 17 7.82 -1.66 5.58
C VAL A 17 9.17 -1.00 5.26
N GLY A 18 9.13 0.30 4.95
CA GLY A 18 10.28 1.09 4.53
C GLY A 18 10.45 1.20 3.02
N ASP A 19 9.75 0.37 2.22
CA ASP A 19 9.82 0.46 0.77
C ASP A 19 9.12 1.72 0.25
N LYS A 20 9.71 2.30 -0.80
CA LYS A 20 9.11 3.42 -1.54
C LYS A 20 8.05 2.93 -2.53
N VAL A 21 7.03 3.75 -2.69
CA VAL A 21 5.97 3.58 -3.68
C VAL A 21 5.73 4.87 -4.44
N LYS A 22 5.37 4.76 -5.72
CA LYS A 22 5.06 5.90 -6.59
C LYS A 22 3.55 5.99 -6.82
N LYS A 23 3.05 7.21 -7.01
CA LYS A 23 1.68 7.41 -7.50
C LYS A 23 1.48 6.67 -8.83
N GLY A 24 0.41 5.88 -8.92
CA GLY A 24 0.08 5.04 -10.07
C GLY A 24 0.72 3.65 -10.03
N GLU A 25 1.54 3.33 -9.03
CA GLU A 25 2.13 2.01 -8.87
C GLU A 25 1.08 0.99 -8.42
N ILE A 26 1.08 -0.20 -9.03
CA ILE A 26 0.27 -1.34 -8.60
C ILE A 26 1.06 -2.09 -7.53
N ILE A 27 0.51 -2.22 -6.33
CA ILE A 27 1.16 -2.90 -5.20
C ILE A 27 0.66 -4.34 -4.99
N GLY A 28 -0.37 -4.74 -5.72
CA GLY A 28 -0.93 -6.09 -5.73
C GLY A 28 -2.37 -6.05 -6.22
N TYR A 29 -3.14 -7.09 -5.88
CA TYR A 29 -4.53 -7.22 -6.27
C TYR A 29 -5.41 -7.52 -5.07
N LEU A 30 -6.67 -7.10 -5.13
CA LEU A 30 -7.72 -7.47 -4.19
C LEU A 30 -8.92 -7.95 -4.98
N LYS A 31 -9.29 -9.24 -4.84
CA LYS A 31 -10.42 -9.84 -5.57
C LYS A 31 -10.34 -9.57 -7.09
N ASN A 32 -9.17 -9.81 -7.69
CA ASN A 32 -8.83 -9.55 -9.09
C ASN A 32 -8.83 -8.07 -9.54
N THR A 33 -9.00 -7.12 -8.61
CA THR A 33 -8.91 -5.69 -8.89
C THR A 33 -7.51 -5.18 -8.55
N PRO A 34 -6.81 -4.48 -9.46
CA PRO A 34 -5.48 -3.94 -9.16
C PRO A 34 -5.57 -2.85 -8.09
N VAL A 35 -4.68 -2.94 -7.10
CA VAL A 35 -4.58 -1.96 -6.02
C VAL A 35 -3.52 -0.94 -6.40
N VAL A 36 -3.97 0.27 -6.75
CA VAL A 36 -3.14 1.34 -7.26
C VAL A 36 -2.89 2.39 -6.18
N VAL A 37 -1.63 2.79 -6.03
CA VAL A 37 -1.20 3.81 -5.09
C VAL A 37 -1.62 5.20 -5.57
N ASN A 38 -2.35 5.96 -4.76
CA ASN A 38 -2.80 7.31 -5.12
C ASN A 38 -1.78 8.40 -4.79
N VAL A 39 -0.88 8.14 -3.83
CA VAL A 39 0.17 9.09 -3.42
C VAL A 39 1.56 8.44 -3.38
N GLY A 40 2.57 9.15 -3.90
CA GLY A 40 3.96 8.72 -3.74
C GLY A 40 4.40 8.83 -2.28
N GLY A 41 5.11 7.83 -1.77
CA GLY A 41 5.37 7.72 -0.34
C GLY A 41 6.26 6.56 0.07
N ILE A 42 6.27 6.30 1.38
CA ILE A 42 6.96 5.19 2.02
C ILE A 42 5.93 4.33 2.73
N ILE A 43 6.01 3.00 2.57
CA ILE A 43 5.18 2.06 3.34
C ILE A 43 5.63 2.14 4.80
N GLN A 44 4.73 2.60 5.68
CA GLN A 44 5.01 2.79 7.08
C GLN A 44 4.56 1.60 7.94
N CYS A 45 3.47 0.94 7.54
CA CYS A 45 2.89 -0.17 8.29
C CYS A 45 2.22 -1.15 7.34
N ILE A 46 2.26 -2.43 7.70
CA ILE A 46 1.52 -3.52 7.05
C ILE A 46 0.87 -4.32 8.19
N TYR A 47 -0.46 -4.44 8.16
CA TYR A 47 -1.22 -5.25 9.10
C TYR A 47 -1.87 -6.41 8.36
N PHE A 48 -1.85 -7.61 8.94
CA PHE A 48 -2.48 -8.79 8.36
C PHE A 48 -3.79 -9.10 9.05
N ASP A 49 -4.86 -9.16 8.26
CA ASP A 49 -6.19 -9.61 8.67
C ASP A 49 -6.34 -11.10 8.35
N GLU A 50 -6.31 -11.94 9.38
CA GLU A 50 -6.39 -13.40 9.25
C GLU A 50 -7.78 -13.87 8.79
N ASP A 51 -8.85 -13.12 9.10
CA ASP A 51 -10.23 -13.50 8.78
C ASP A 51 -10.51 -13.36 7.28
N THR A 52 -9.93 -12.32 6.65
CA THR A 52 -10.09 -12.06 5.22
C THR A 52 -8.89 -12.45 4.37
N HIS A 53 -7.76 -12.80 4.97
CA HIS A 53 -6.48 -13.04 4.29
C HIS A 53 -6.00 -11.81 3.47
N GLU A 54 -6.26 -10.61 4.01
CA GLU A 54 -5.94 -9.33 3.38
C GLU A 54 -4.86 -8.60 4.21
N LEU A 55 -4.07 -7.75 3.54
CA LEU A 55 -3.13 -6.83 4.18
C LEU A 55 -3.67 -5.41 4.11
N GLU A 56 -3.64 -4.70 5.23
CA GLU A 56 -3.78 -3.24 5.27
C GLU A 56 -2.40 -2.60 5.21
N VAL A 57 -2.15 -1.85 4.13
CA VAL A 57 -0.88 -1.20 3.84
C VAL A 57 -1.04 0.30 4.05
N VAL A 58 -0.29 0.85 4.99
CA VAL A 58 -0.28 2.28 5.31
C VAL A 58 0.90 2.96 4.65
N ILE A 59 0.63 3.94 3.79
CA ILE A 59 1.64 4.72 3.07
C ILE A 59 1.68 6.13 3.65
N LEU A 60 2.87 6.56 4.08
CA LEU A 60 3.14 7.95 4.43
C LEU A 60 3.50 8.72 3.16
N ALA A 61 2.65 9.67 2.76
CA ALA A 61 2.89 10.49 1.57
C ALA A 61 4.12 11.38 1.73
N GLU A 62 4.99 11.41 0.71
CA GLU A 62 6.08 12.38 0.64
C GLU A 62 5.50 13.79 0.43
N LYS A 63 6.03 14.80 1.14
CA LYS A 63 5.68 16.19 0.84
C LYS A 63 6.24 16.54 -0.53
N VAL A 64 5.36 16.87 -1.47
CA VAL A 64 5.79 17.50 -2.72
C VAL A 64 6.41 18.83 -2.34
N LYS A 65 7.71 19.01 -2.61
CA LYS A 65 8.32 20.35 -2.56
C LYS A 65 7.75 21.12 -3.74
N GLU A 66 6.95 22.13 -3.44
CA GLU A 66 6.57 23.19 -4.39
C GLU A 66 7.80 23.97 -4.86
#